data_AF-A0AAW1H1Z4-F1
#
_entry.id   AF-A0AAW1H1Z4-F1
#
_cell.length_a   1.000
_cell.length_b   1.000
_cell.length_c   1.000
_cell.angle_alpha   90.00
_cell.angle_beta   90.00
_cell.angle_gamma   90.00
#
_symmetry.space_group_name_H-M   'P 1'
#
loop_
_entity.id
_entity.type
_entity.pdbx_description
1 polymer ?
#
loop_
_entity_poly.entity_id
_entity_poly.type
_entity_poly.pdbx_seq_one_letter_code
_entity_poly.pdbx_strand_id
1 'polypeptide(L)'
;MLASWKSPKGGSVKPGRMSVDSRIPNTGGGGHMWDSDASFSSEGHHRNSVGGRDVMDFEGLNIESYMSSSRVPPGTPGRPLRIPKAGKKQGETITKGHKNYELMLNLQLGIRHAVGRPAPPTSLDLKSSAFDPKEKVWTKFPAEGSKYTPPHNSCEFKWKDYCPLVFRALRKLFKVDAADYMLSICGNEALRELSSPGKSGSFFYLSSDDRYMIKTMKKAEVKVLLRMLSAYYNHVRAFENTLVTKFFGLHCVKLTGTIQKKVRFIIMGNLFCTEYTIHKRFDLKGSSLGRSTDKPEEELDASTILKDLDLNFIFRLQKSWFQELCRQVDRDCEFLEQERIMDYSMLVGIHFREASKAGDLIPSGARTPTDDSESEQSGPRLSRADMDQLLIDPAWWASVRLGINMPARVERAIRRMEGEMQVMEPTGEFYDVVMFFGIIDILQDYDISKKLEHAYKAMQYDATSISAVDPKLYSKRFRDFIFKIYAEDL
;
A
#
# COMPACT_ATOMS: atom_id res chain seq x y z
N MET A 1 59.06 -7.34 12.44
CA MET A 1 59.86 -6.54 13.39
C MET A 1 59.29 -5.12 13.35
N LEU A 2 58.45 -4.74 14.31
CA LEU A 2 58.81 -3.92 15.49
C LEU A 2 59.43 -2.56 15.11
N ALA A 3 58.69 -1.47 15.27
CA ALA A 3 58.96 -0.47 16.31
C ALA A 3 57.93 0.67 16.31
N SER A 4 57.39 0.92 17.50
CA SER A 4 56.64 2.09 17.95
C SER A 4 57.61 3.10 18.58
N TRP A 5 57.22 4.39 18.66
CA TRP A 5 57.50 5.40 19.72
C TRP A 5 57.48 6.82 19.12
N LYS A 6 57.14 7.93 19.79
CA LYS A 6 56.50 8.31 21.06
C LYS A 6 56.28 9.84 21.01
N SER A 7 55.27 10.36 21.72
CA SER A 7 55.14 11.79 22.10
C SER A 7 56.12 12.20 23.20
N PRO A 8 56.20 13.50 23.51
CA PRO A 8 56.21 13.93 24.91
C PRO A 8 55.16 15.01 25.25
N LYS A 9 54.71 14.95 26.51
CA LYS A 9 53.88 15.92 27.23
C LYS A 9 54.76 17.03 27.85
N GLY A 10 54.16 18.18 28.13
CA GLY A 10 54.61 19.13 29.16
C GLY A 10 53.49 20.12 29.46
N GLY A 11 53.14 20.32 30.73
CA GLY A 11 52.05 21.21 31.17
C GLY A 11 52.39 21.98 32.45
N SER A 12 51.58 23.00 32.77
CA SER A 12 51.38 23.64 34.10
C SER A 12 50.23 24.66 33.92
N VAL A 13 49.04 24.47 34.50
CA VAL A 13 48.51 24.77 35.86
C VAL A 13 48.42 26.27 36.22
N LYS A 14 47.19 26.64 36.63
CA LYS A 14 46.59 27.95 36.96
C LYS A 14 47.21 28.66 38.19
N PRO A 15 46.74 29.89 38.51
CA PRO A 15 45.79 30.00 39.62
C PRO A 15 44.65 31.02 39.37
N GLY A 16 43.62 31.02 40.24
CA GLY A 16 42.53 32.00 40.24
C GLY A 16 42.22 32.56 41.65
N ARG A 17 41.46 33.66 41.70
CA ARG A 17 40.56 34.20 42.79
C ARG A 17 40.05 35.60 42.32
N MET A 18 38.73 35.87 42.23
CA MET A 18 37.81 36.44 43.26
C MET A 18 38.30 37.79 43.86
N SER A 19 37.54 38.89 44.07
CA SER A 19 36.11 39.28 43.96
C SER A 19 35.95 40.78 44.37
N VAL A 20 34.73 41.37 44.29
CA VAL A 20 34.12 42.50 45.10
C VAL A 20 34.30 43.96 44.58
N ASP A 21 33.27 44.57 43.93
CA ASP A 21 32.24 45.55 44.41
C ASP A 21 32.62 47.03 44.12
N SER A 22 31.77 48.06 44.00
CA SER A 22 30.36 48.35 44.25
C SER A 22 30.03 49.76 43.69
N ARG A 23 28.77 50.04 43.30
CA ARG A 23 27.89 51.14 43.82
C ARG A 23 26.84 51.67 42.81
N ILE A 24 25.60 51.65 43.29
CA ILE A 24 24.38 52.41 42.87
C ILE A 24 24.31 53.72 43.70
N PRO A 25 23.44 54.72 43.38
CA PRO A 25 22.08 54.80 43.99
C PRO A 25 20.97 55.24 42.97
N ASN A 26 19.76 54.64 42.96
CA ASN A 26 18.50 54.93 43.71
C ASN A 26 17.79 56.22 43.23
N THR A 27 16.51 56.29 42.82
CA THR A 27 15.19 56.08 43.52
C THR A 27 14.04 56.10 42.45
N GLY A 28 12.77 55.68 42.60
CA GLY A 28 11.94 55.13 43.69
C GLY A 28 10.43 55.04 43.28
N GLY A 29 9.65 54.23 44.02
CA GLY A 29 8.16 54.26 44.17
C GLY A 29 7.35 53.27 43.30
N GLY A 30 6.49 52.35 43.78
CA GLY A 30 5.97 52.00 45.12
C GLY A 30 4.43 52.07 45.20
N GLY A 31 3.76 50.93 45.50
CA GLY A 31 2.34 50.84 45.98
C GLY A 31 1.47 49.84 45.20
N HIS A 32 1.16 48.63 45.69
CA HIS A 32 0.28 48.16 46.81
C HIS A 32 -1.13 47.75 46.33
N MET A 33 -1.50 46.47 46.52
CA MET A 33 -2.83 46.08 47.05
C MET A 33 -2.81 44.64 47.60
N TRP A 34 -3.51 44.45 48.72
CA TRP A 34 -3.64 43.25 49.55
C TRP A 34 -5.03 42.59 49.39
N ASP A 35 -5.12 41.35 49.90
CA ASP A 35 -6.30 40.66 50.47
C ASP A 35 -7.45 40.23 49.55
N SER A 36 -8.18 39.13 49.78
CA SER A 36 -8.06 37.93 50.62
C SER A 36 -9.22 36.98 50.24
N ASP A 37 -9.20 35.76 50.79
CA ASP A 37 -10.32 34.79 50.94
C ASP A 37 -10.76 33.94 49.72
N ALA A 38 -11.04 32.63 49.85
CA ALA A 38 -10.99 31.72 50.99
C ALA A 38 -10.91 30.24 50.54
N SER A 39 -10.42 29.44 51.50
CA SER A 39 -10.44 27.98 51.71
C SER A 39 -11.68 27.20 51.21
N PHE A 40 -11.66 25.88 50.97
CA PHE A 40 -11.55 24.83 52.02
C PHE A 40 -11.27 23.41 51.45
N SER A 41 -10.24 22.76 52.03
CA SER A 41 -9.94 21.33 52.34
C SER A 41 -10.44 20.17 51.44
N SER A 42 -9.63 19.18 51.06
CA SER A 42 -8.85 18.20 51.88
C SER A 42 -9.78 17.30 52.72
N GLU A 43 -9.67 15.98 52.80
CA GLU A 43 -8.54 15.07 53.10
C GLU A 43 -8.85 13.68 52.49
N GLY A 44 -7.98 12.68 52.32
CA GLY A 44 -6.73 12.25 52.95
C GLY A 44 -6.70 10.72 52.70
N HIS A 45 -5.60 10.03 52.46
CA HIS A 45 -4.47 9.89 53.36
C HIS A 45 -3.33 9.08 52.70
N HIS A 46 -2.11 9.46 53.07
CA HIS A 46 -0.92 8.63 53.40
C HIS A 46 -0.38 7.59 52.41
N ARG A 47 0.92 7.29 52.35
CA ARG A 47 2.22 7.94 52.61
C ARG A 47 3.25 6.85 52.23
N ASN A 48 4.41 7.28 51.70
CA ASN A 48 5.73 6.64 51.74
C ASN A 48 6.02 5.33 50.98
N SER A 49 6.72 5.50 49.85
CA SER A 49 8.14 5.16 49.61
C SER A 49 8.72 3.83 50.14
N VAL A 50 9.22 3.00 49.21
CA VAL A 50 10.65 2.62 48.99
C VAL A 50 10.72 1.23 48.33
N GLY A 51 11.42 1.15 47.19
CA GLY A 51 12.35 0.07 46.78
C GLY A 51 11.84 -1.37 46.58
N GLY A 52 12.19 -1.96 45.43
CA GLY A 52 12.23 -3.43 45.29
C GLY A 52 12.08 -3.91 43.86
N ARG A 53 13.09 -4.65 43.39
CA ARG A 53 13.08 -5.43 42.15
C ARG A 53 12.24 -6.71 42.32
N ASP A 54 11.74 -7.19 41.19
CA ASP A 54 11.50 -8.59 40.77
C ASP A 54 11.02 -9.59 41.83
N VAL A 55 9.84 -10.17 41.63
CA VAL A 55 9.60 -11.63 41.50
C VAL A 55 8.19 -11.84 40.90
N MET A 56 8.07 -12.79 39.98
CA MET A 56 6.83 -13.25 39.35
C MET A 56 5.90 -13.90 40.38
N ASP A 57 4.58 -13.73 40.22
CA ASP A 57 3.64 -14.81 40.52
C ASP A 57 2.52 -14.84 39.48
N PHE A 58 2.36 -16.03 38.93
CA PHE A 58 1.46 -16.41 37.85
C PHE A 58 0.32 -17.22 38.49
N GLU A 59 -0.87 -16.64 38.58
CA GLU A 59 -2.09 -17.40 38.86
C GLU A 59 -3.22 -16.97 37.92
N GLY A 60 -3.55 -17.90 37.01
CA GLY A 60 -4.91 -18.27 36.64
C GLY A 60 -5.82 -17.20 36.05
N LEU A 61 -5.72 -16.96 34.74
CA LEU A 61 -6.85 -16.45 33.96
C LEU A 61 -7.38 -17.54 33.02
N ASN A 62 -8.62 -17.89 33.32
CA ASN A 62 -9.41 -18.99 32.80
C ASN A 62 -9.62 -18.88 31.27
N ILE A 63 -9.01 -19.79 30.51
CA ILE A 63 -9.21 -19.97 29.06
C ILE A 63 -10.52 -20.72 28.87
N GLU A 64 -11.66 -20.06 29.07
CA GLU A 64 -12.96 -20.66 28.74
C GLU A 64 -14.02 -19.65 28.27
N SER A 65 -13.77 -18.32 28.34
CA SER A 65 -14.76 -17.32 27.90
C SER A 65 -14.62 -16.83 26.45
N TYR A 66 -13.62 -17.32 25.68
CA TYR A 66 -13.41 -16.92 24.27
C TYR A 66 -13.94 -17.93 23.23
N MET A 67 -14.62 -19.01 23.65
CA MET A 67 -15.04 -20.11 22.74
C MET A 67 -16.56 -20.28 22.57
N SER A 68 -17.36 -19.25 22.82
CA SER A 68 -18.81 -19.33 22.56
C SER A 68 -19.35 -18.12 21.78
N SER A 69 -19.01 -18.06 20.50
CA SER A 69 -19.94 -17.55 19.48
C SER A 69 -19.57 -18.19 18.13
N SER A 70 -20.59 -18.62 17.38
CA SER A 70 -20.52 -19.31 16.08
C SER A 70 -20.59 -20.85 16.13
N ARG A 71 -21.70 -21.38 16.68
CA ARG A 71 -22.23 -22.69 16.25
C ARG A 71 -23.39 -22.43 15.29
N VAL A 72 -23.12 -22.51 13.99
CA VAL A 72 -24.18 -22.67 12.97
C VAL A 72 -24.33 -24.19 12.72
N PRO A 73 -25.54 -24.76 12.77
CA PRO A 73 -25.73 -26.19 12.55
C PRO A 73 -25.40 -26.58 11.10
N PRO A 74 -24.89 -27.80 10.85
CA PRO A 74 -24.59 -28.27 9.50
C PRO A 74 -25.90 -28.58 8.76
N GLY A 75 -26.19 -27.84 7.68
CA GLY A 75 -27.31 -28.13 6.78
C GLY A 75 -28.14 -26.94 6.29
N THR A 76 -27.87 -25.71 6.73
CA THR A 76 -28.53 -24.54 6.15
C THR A 76 -27.86 -24.12 4.83
N PRO A 77 -28.61 -23.93 3.74
CA PRO A 77 -28.09 -23.25 2.56
C PRO A 77 -27.51 -21.91 3.01
N GLY A 78 -26.23 -21.67 2.72
CA GLY A 78 -25.61 -20.40 3.06
C GLY A 78 -26.43 -19.25 2.48
N ARG A 79 -26.55 -18.14 3.22
CA ARG A 79 -27.24 -16.95 2.70
C ARG A 79 -26.67 -16.57 1.32
N PRO A 80 -27.53 -16.13 0.37
CA PRO A 80 -27.07 -15.64 -0.92
C PRO A 80 -26.04 -14.53 -0.72
N LEU A 81 -24.93 -14.62 -1.45
CA LEU A 81 -23.93 -13.56 -1.44
C LEU A 81 -24.54 -12.29 -2.05
N ARG A 82 -24.33 -11.15 -1.40
CA ARG A 82 -24.83 -9.86 -1.88
C ARG A 82 -23.72 -9.00 -2.47
N ILE A 83 -24.04 -8.28 -3.54
CA ILE A 83 -23.18 -7.23 -4.07
C ILE A 83 -23.22 -6.04 -3.10
N PRO A 84 -22.05 -5.56 -2.63
CA PRO A 84 -22.00 -4.32 -1.86
C PRO A 84 -22.54 -3.15 -2.69
N LYS A 85 -23.29 -2.23 -2.05
CA LYS A 85 -23.85 -1.06 -2.73
C LYS A 85 -22.74 -0.27 -3.45
N ALA A 86 -23.04 0.20 -4.67
CA ALA A 86 -22.12 1.03 -5.45
C ALA A 86 -21.69 2.26 -4.63
N GLY A 87 -20.40 2.35 -4.33
CA GLY A 87 -19.82 3.45 -3.56
C GLY A 87 -19.54 4.69 -4.40
N LYS A 88 -19.38 5.84 -3.75
CA LYS A 88 -18.86 7.05 -4.38
C LYS A 88 -17.43 6.80 -4.91
N LYS A 89 -16.99 7.63 -5.88
CA LYS A 89 -15.60 7.66 -6.34
C LYS A 89 -14.65 7.68 -5.14
N GLN A 90 -13.66 6.80 -5.16
CA GLN A 90 -12.76 6.60 -4.02
C GLN A 90 -11.91 7.86 -3.77
N GLY A 91 -11.75 8.23 -2.50
CA GLY A 91 -10.90 9.33 -2.04
C GLY A 91 -11.58 10.70 -1.97
N GLU A 92 -10.98 11.58 -1.19
CA GLU A 92 -11.40 12.98 -1.03
C GLU A 92 -10.66 13.86 -2.04
N THR A 93 -11.40 14.61 -2.86
CA THR A 93 -10.79 15.55 -3.83
C THR A 93 -10.07 16.68 -3.10
N ILE A 94 -8.79 16.89 -3.44
CA ILE A 94 -7.97 17.92 -2.80
C ILE A 94 -8.25 19.28 -3.43
N THR A 95 -8.96 20.14 -2.72
CA THR A 95 -9.24 21.52 -3.13
C THR A 95 -8.50 22.53 -2.25
N LYS A 96 -8.53 23.82 -2.64
CA LYS A 96 -7.95 24.90 -1.83
C LYS A 96 -8.51 24.86 -0.41
N GLY A 97 -7.64 24.90 0.60
CA GLY A 97 -7.99 24.75 2.02
C GLY A 97 -7.75 23.35 2.58
N HIS A 98 -7.61 22.33 1.72
CA HIS A 98 -7.25 20.98 2.15
C HIS A 98 -5.79 20.92 2.66
N LYS A 99 -5.51 20.16 3.74
CA LYS A 99 -4.19 20.10 4.42
C LYS A 99 -3.01 19.74 3.49
N ASN A 100 -3.28 18.97 2.44
CA ASN A 100 -2.30 18.49 1.46
C ASN A 100 -2.35 19.24 0.12
N TYR A 101 -3.09 20.34 0.02
CA TYR A 101 -3.26 21.13 -1.21
C TYR A 101 -1.92 21.65 -1.76
N GLU A 102 -1.11 22.29 -0.93
CA GLU A 102 0.23 22.80 -1.33
C GLU A 102 1.16 21.66 -1.79
N LEU A 103 1.10 20.52 -1.10
CA LEU A 103 1.89 19.36 -1.49
C LEU A 103 1.44 18.85 -2.88
N MET A 104 0.13 18.72 -3.11
CA MET A 104 -0.41 18.33 -4.42
C MET A 104 0.08 19.25 -5.54
N LEU A 105 0.01 20.57 -5.35
CA LEU A 105 0.51 21.54 -6.34
C LEU A 105 1.99 21.33 -6.63
N ASN A 106 2.81 21.14 -5.59
CA ASN A 106 4.25 20.87 -5.74
C ASN A 106 4.53 19.56 -6.48
N LEU A 107 3.70 18.51 -6.26
CA LEU A 107 3.79 17.26 -6.98
C LEU A 107 3.52 17.47 -8.48
N GLN A 108 2.40 18.13 -8.82
CA GLN A 108 2.01 18.37 -10.21
C GLN A 108 3.04 19.24 -10.95
N LEU A 109 3.53 20.31 -10.32
CA LEU A 109 4.58 21.18 -10.89
C LEU A 109 5.88 20.42 -11.12
N GLY A 110 6.32 19.66 -10.12
CA GLY A 110 7.57 18.90 -10.18
C GLY A 110 7.53 17.77 -11.21
N ILE A 111 6.44 17.01 -11.29
CA ILE A 111 6.27 15.93 -12.27
C ILE A 111 6.19 16.51 -13.68
N ARG A 112 5.38 17.57 -13.89
CA ARG A 112 5.27 18.25 -15.18
C ARG A 112 6.63 18.73 -15.67
N HIS A 113 7.42 19.36 -14.81
CA HIS A 113 8.77 19.78 -15.15
C HIS A 113 9.70 18.57 -15.40
N ALA A 114 9.66 17.54 -14.55
CA ALA A 114 10.53 16.37 -14.69
C ALA A 114 10.31 15.63 -16.01
N VAL A 115 9.05 15.47 -16.42
CA VAL A 115 8.67 14.76 -17.65
C VAL A 115 8.77 15.64 -18.89
N GLY A 116 8.49 16.94 -18.78
CA GLY A 116 8.53 17.88 -19.91
C GLY A 116 9.93 18.26 -20.38
N ARG A 117 10.99 17.90 -19.66
CA ARG A 117 12.37 18.18 -20.09
C ARG A 117 12.72 17.42 -21.38
N PRO A 118 13.26 18.11 -22.40
CA PRO A 118 13.85 17.44 -23.55
C PRO A 118 14.93 16.48 -23.07
N ALA A 119 14.85 15.23 -23.51
CA ALA A 119 15.83 14.23 -23.15
C ALA A 119 16.14 13.36 -24.39
N PRO A 120 17.35 12.76 -24.47
CA PRO A 120 17.79 12.00 -25.64
C PRO A 120 16.78 10.90 -26.01
N PRO A 121 16.74 10.44 -27.26
CA PRO A 121 15.87 9.33 -27.67
C PRO A 121 15.94 8.18 -26.67
N THR A 122 14.77 7.69 -26.23
CA THR A 122 14.70 6.66 -25.19
C THR A 122 15.17 5.31 -25.75
N SER A 123 16.43 4.96 -25.45
CA SER A 123 16.94 3.60 -25.57
C SER A 123 16.46 2.73 -24.41
N LEU A 124 16.18 1.45 -24.67
CA LEU A 124 15.93 0.44 -23.63
C LEU A 124 17.24 -0.19 -23.11
N ASP A 125 18.36 0.05 -23.80
CA ASP A 125 19.67 -0.40 -23.35
C ASP A 125 20.33 0.72 -22.55
N LEU A 126 20.11 0.68 -21.24
CA LEU A 126 20.58 1.69 -20.30
C LEU A 126 21.96 1.33 -19.75
N LYS A 127 22.85 2.32 -19.68
CA LYS A 127 24.15 2.19 -19.01
C LYS A 127 23.96 2.08 -17.49
N SER A 128 24.86 1.41 -16.79
CA SER A 128 24.83 1.28 -15.33
C SER A 128 24.76 2.63 -14.59
N SER A 129 25.35 3.68 -15.16
CA SER A 129 25.28 5.05 -14.61
C SER A 129 23.86 5.63 -14.55
N ALA A 130 22.93 5.17 -15.40
CA ALA A 130 21.54 5.61 -15.38
C ALA A 130 20.79 5.16 -14.11
N PHE A 131 21.30 4.12 -13.44
CA PHE A 131 20.74 3.58 -12.19
C PHE A 131 21.37 4.20 -10.94
N ASP A 132 22.37 5.09 -11.07
CA ASP A 132 23.03 5.70 -9.92
C ASP A 132 22.18 6.83 -9.29
N PRO A 133 21.67 6.67 -8.05
CA PRO A 133 20.88 7.70 -7.39
C PRO A 133 21.71 8.89 -6.87
N LYS A 134 23.05 8.83 -6.99
CA LYS A 134 23.98 9.84 -6.50
C LYS A 134 23.98 11.11 -7.33
N GLU A 135 23.28 11.16 -8.46
CA GLU A 135 22.92 12.43 -9.08
C GLU A 135 22.08 13.23 -8.06
N LYS A 136 22.73 14.17 -7.38
CA LYS A 136 22.14 15.02 -6.33
C LYS A 136 21.67 16.35 -6.91
N VAL A 137 21.14 16.31 -8.13
CA VAL A 137 20.58 17.50 -8.77
C VAL A 137 19.24 17.80 -8.10
N TRP A 138 19.19 18.92 -7.39
CA TRP A 138 17.97 19.48 -6.84
C TRP A 138 17.58 20.68 -7.69
N THR A 139 16.42 20.59 -8.33
CA THR A 139 15.81 21.70 -9.05
C THR A 139 15.09 22.59 -8.05
N LYS A 140 15.35 23.90 -8.07
CA LYS A 140 14.64 24.86 -7.22
C LYS A 140 13.40 25.38 -7.95
N PHE A 141 12.30 25.51 -7.22
CA PHE A 141 11.03 26.07 -7.66
C PHE A 141 10.69 27.26 -6.76
N PRO A 142 11.29 28.44 -7.04
CA PRO A 142 10.88 29.69 -6.39
C PRO A 142 9.50 30.14 -6.88
N ALA A 143 8.73 30.80 -6.03
CA ALA A 143 7.35 31.22 -6.32
C ALA A 143 7.29 32.20 -7.51
N GLU A 144 8.24 33.12 -7.59
CA GLU A 144 8.42 34.07 -8.69
C GLU A 144 8.94 33.42 -9.98
N GLY A 145 9.29 32.13 -9.95
CA GLY A 145 9.88 31.43 -11.08
C GLY A 145 11.38 31.70 -11.26
N SER A 146 11.97 31.03 -12.24
CA SER A 146 13.38 31.15 -12.58
C SER A 146 13.58 30.96 -14.08
N LYS A 147 14.84 31.05 -14.55
CA LYS A 147 15.19 30.68 -15.94
C LYS A 147 14.79 29.24 -16.30
N TYR A 148 14.68 28.34 -15.32
CA TYR A 148 14.46 26.92 -15.53
C TYR A 148 13.08 26.43 -15.09
N THR A 149 12.37 27.19 -14.25
CA THR A 149 11.08 26.80 -13.67
C THR A 149 10.09 27.94 -13.79
N PRO A 150 8.84 27.70 -14.21
CA PRO A 150 7.86 28.76 -14.34
C PRO A 150 7.46 29.33 -12.96
N PRO A 151 6.97 30.59 -12.91
CA PRO A 151 6.31 31.14 -11.73
C PRO A 151 5.08 30.31 -11.32
N HIS A 152 4.75 30.28 -10.03
CA HIS A 152 3.64 29.48 -9.52
C HIS A 152 3.07 30.01 -8.19
N ASN A 153 1.82 29.63 -7.91
CA ASN A 153 1.07 30.08 -6.72
C ASN A 153 1.34 29.24 -5.45
N SER A 154 2.26 28.27 -5.51
CA SER A 154 2.68 27.47 -4.35
C SER A 154 3.89 28.07 -3.65
N CYS A 155 4.16 27.63 -2.42
CA CYS A 155 5.38 27.96 -1.68
C CYS A 155 6.67 27.53 -2.41
N GLU A 156 7.82 28.16 -2.10
CA GLU A 156 9.11 27.72 -2.64
C GLU A 156 9.41 26.26 -2.22
N PHE A 157 9.84 25.43 -3.17
CA PHE A 157 10.29 24.08 -2.88
C PHE A 157 11.49 23.66 -3.72
N LYS A 158 12.08 22.52 -3.36
CA LYS A 158 13.11 21.85 -4.16
C LYS A 158 12.64 20.46 -4.58
N TRP A 159 12.92 20.11 -5.81
CA TRP A 159 12.55 18.85 -6.42
C TRP A 159 13.77 18.00 -6.72
N LYS A 160 13.68 16.70 -6.48
CA LYS A 160 14.66 15.71 -6.93
C LYS A 160 13.95 14.58 -7.67
N ASP A 161 14.46 14.29 -8.87
CA ASP A 161 14.17 13.06 -9.62
C ASP A 161 15.21 11.99 -9.28
N TYR A 162 14.78 10.74 -9.11
CA TYR A 162 15.69 9.61 -8.98
C TYR A 162 15.70 8.84 -10.31
N CYS A 163 16.89 8.59 -10.86
CA CYS A 163 17.10 7.76 -12.05
C CYS A 163 16.10 8.07 -13.21
N PRO A 164 15.96 9.35 -13.64
CA PRO A 164 14.88 9.76 -14.55
C PRO A 164 14.89 9.03 -15.89
N LEU A 165 16.07 8.66 -16.40
CA LEU A 165 16.20 7.87 -17.63
C LEU A 165 15.61 6.46 -17.50
N VAL A 166 15.79 5.82 -16.34
CA VAL A 166 15.23 4.48 -16.06
C VAL A 166 13.70 4.54 -16.02
N PHE A 167 13.13 5.48 -15.27
CA PHE A 167 11.66 5.62 -15.19
C PHE A 167 11.01 6.07 -16.49
N ARG A 168 11.74 6.78 -17.36
CA ARG A 168 11.30 7.06 -18.73
C ARG A 168 11.28 5.80 -19.59
N ALA A 169 12.30 4.95 -19.49
CA ALA A 169 12.34 3.66 -20.19
C ALA A 169 11.26 2.70 -19.66
N LEU A 170 11.02 2.65 -18.35
CA LEU A 170 9.94 1.89 -17.73
C LEU A 170 8.56 2.31 -18.27
N ARG A 171 8.27 3.61 -18.31
CA ARG A 171 7.01 4.12 -18.91
C ARG A 171 6.84 3.66 -20.36
N LYS A 172 7.91 3.69 -21.16
CA LYS A 172 7.89 3.17 -22.54
C LYS A 172 7.62 1.66 -22.60
N LEU A 173 8.27 0.85 -21.74
CA LEU A 173 8.01 -0.59 -21.65
C LEU A 173 6.55 -0.88 -21.28
N PHE A 174 5.98 -0.07 -20.38
CA PHE A 174 4.58 -0.17 -19.98
C PHE A 174 3.60 0.47 -20.97
N LYS A 175 4.07 0.92 -22.14
CA LYS A 175 3.25 1.54 -23.20
C LYS A 175 2.50 2.79 -22.71
N VAL A 176 3.12 3.55 -21.81
CA VAL A 176 2.60 4.81 -21.28
C VAL A 176 3.19 5.98 -22.08
N ASP A 177 2.31 6.73 -22.74
CA ASP A 177 2.69 7.98 -23.38
C ASP A 177 3.02 9.07 -22.34
N ALA A 178 4.04 9.89 -22.65
CA ALA A 178 4.52 10.90 -21.72
C ALA A 178 3.53 12.07 -21.55
N ALA A 179 2.83 12.47 -22.62
CA ALA A 179 1.83 13.52 -22.56
C ALA A 179 0.60 13.04 -21.79
N ASP A 180 0.09 11.84 -22.08
CA ASP A 180 -1.03 11.24 -21.34
C ASP A 180 -0.73 11.09 -19.85
N TYR A 181 0.49 10.64 -19.52
CA TYR A 181 0.96 10.56 -18.13
C TYR A 181 0.96 11.92 -17.42
N MET A 182 1.44 12.97 -18.11
CA MET A 182 1.43 14.32 -17.57
C MET A 182 0.03 14.88 -17.42
N LEU A 183 -0.86 14.67 -18.40
CA LEU A 183 -2.24 15.15 -18.36
C LEU A 183 -3.02 14.48 -17.23
N SER A 184 -2.87 13.17 -17.06
CA SER A 184 -3.55 12.38 -16.02
C SER A 184 -3.18 12.84 -14.60
N ILE A 185 -1.91 13.10 -14.33
CA ILE A 185 -1.44 13.45 -12.98
C ILE A 185 -1.43 14.97 -12.74
N CYS A 186 -1.00 15.72 -13.75
CA CYS A 186 -0.68 17.14 -13.66
C CYS A 186 -1.62 18.02 -14.48
N GLY A 187 -2.74 17.48 -14.97
CA GLY A 187 -3.76 18.25 -15.68
C GLY A 187 -4.46 19.28 -14.79
N ASN A 188 -5.60 19.78 -15.25
CA ASN A 188 -6.39 20.76 -14.49
C ASN A 188 -7.23 20.11 -13.37
N GLU A 189 -7.36 18.78 -13.41
CA GLU A 189 -8.08 18.02 -12.40
C GLU A 189 -7.24 17.85 -11.12
N ALA A 190 -7.93 17.95 -9.98
CA ALA A 190 -7.31 17.73 -8.67
C ALA A 190 -7.07 16.24 -8.41
N LEU A 191 -5.99 15.94 -7.67
CA LEU A 191 -5.77 14.59 -7.12
C LEU A 191 -6.76 14.32 -5.99
N ARG A 192 -7.08 13.04 -5.77
CA ARG A 192 -7.88 12.57 -4.63
C ARG A 192 -6.98 11.95 -3.57
N GLU A 193 -7.14 12.33 -2.31
CA GLU A 193 -6.48 11.68 -1.18
C GLU A 193 -7.22 10.40 -0.79
N LEU A 194 -6.48 9.31 -0.68
CA LEU A 194 -6.96 8.07 -0.09
C LEU A 194 -6.42 7.98 1.34
N SER A 195 -7.32 8.00 2.32
CA SER A 195 -6.99 7.67 3.69
C SER A 195 -6.51 6.22 3.75
N SER A 196 -5.25 5.99 4.06
CA SER A 196 -4.76 4.63 4.26
C SER A 196 -5.21 4.14 5.64
N PRO A 197 -5.96 3.04 5.76
CA PRO A 197 -6.23 2.41 7.07
C PRO A 197 -4.99 1.74 7.67
N GLY A 198 -3.86 1.70 6.95
CA GLY A 198 -2.65 0.98 7.35
C GLY A 198 -1.82 1.66 8.46
N LYS A 199 -1.13 0.84 9.26
CA LYS A 199 -0.24 1.23 10.37
C LYS A 199 0.96 2.12 9.96
N SER A 200 1.22 2.30 8.65
CA SER A 200 2.46 2.93 8.15
C SER A 200 2.44 4.46 8.16
N GLY A 201 1.26 5.10 8.25
CA GLY A 201 1.12 6.56 8.18
C GLY A 201 1.47 7.16 6.81
N SER A 202 1.44 6.35 5.74
CA SER A 202 1.68 6.77 4.36
C SER A 202 0.38 7.21 3.70
N PHE A 203 0.33 8.42 3.16
CA PHE A 203 -0.78 8.91 2.34
C PHE A 203 -0.64 8.41 0.90
N PHE A 204 -1.79 8.17 0.27
CA PHE A 204 -1.92 7.86 -1.14
C PHE A 204 -2.72 8.96 -1.82
N TYR A 205 -2.31 9.31 -3.03
CA TYR A 205 -3.08 10.14 -3.94
C TYR A 205 -3.48 9.32 -5.16
N LEU A 206 -4.61 9.64 -5.75
CA LEU A 206 -5.14 9.00 -6.94
C LEU A 206 -5.41 10.09 -8.00
N SER A 207 -5.04 9.82 -9.25
CA SER A 207 -5.41 10.69 -10.37
C SER A 207 -6.94 10.71 -10.56
N SER A 208 -7.45 11.76 -11.20
CA SER A 208 -8.91 11.91 -11.42
C SER A 208 -9.49 10.84 -12.33
N ASP A 209 -8.67 10.28 -13.22
CA ASP A 209 -8.96 9.18 -14.15
C ASP A 209 -8.65 7.79 -13.59
N ASP A 210 -8.31 7.68 -12.30
CA ASP A 210 -8.00 6.43 -11.60
C ASP A 210 -6.80 5.63 -12.16
N ARG A 211 -6.02 6.16 -13.11
CA ARG A 211 -4.90 5.44 -13.74
C ARG A 211 -3.67 5.28 -12.85
N TYR A 212 -3.32 6.34 -12.10
CA TYR A 212 -2.09 6.39 -11.33
C TYR A 212 -2.32 6.65 -9.85
N MET A 213 -1.55 5.97 -9.02
CA MET A 213 -1.45 6.21 -7.60
C MET A 213 -0.11 6.84 -7.26
N ILE A 214 -0.12 7.81 -6.35
CA ILE A 214 1.08 8.40 -5.77
C ILE A 214 1.14 8.00 -4.30
N LYS A 215 2.11 7.15 -3.94
CA LYS A 215 2.30 6.68 -2.57
C LYS A 215 3.45 7.43 -1.93
N THR A 216 3.23 7.98 -0.73
CA THR A 216 4.32 8.53 0.08
C THR A 216 5.18 7.42 0.68
N MET A 217 6.50 7.61 0.65
CA MET A 217 7.50 6.59 0.95
C MET A 217 8.43 7.02 2.09
N LYS A 218 8.76 6.08 2.97
CA LYS A 218 9.83 6.26 3.96
C LYS A 218 11.18 6.25 3.26
N LYS A 219 12.19 6.88 3.90
CA LYS A 219 13.56 6.89 3.36
C LYS A 219 14.14 5.48 3.20
N ALA A 220 13.77 4.55 4.09
CA ALA A 220 14.21 3.16 4.02
C ALA A 220 13.69 2.48 2.74
N GLU A 221 12.38 2.55 2.46
CA GLU A 221 11.77 1.96 1.27
C GLU A 221 12.34 2.52 -0.03
N VAL A 222 12.66 3.83 -0.06
CA VAL A 222 13.36 4.42 -1.22
C VAL A 222 14.74 3.80 -1.43
N LYS A 223 15.48 3.46 -0.37
CA LYS A 223 16.76 2.77 -0.51
C LYS A 223 16.58 1.36 -1.08
N VAL A 224 15.53 0.65 -0.68
CA VAL A 224 15.20 -0.69 -1.20
C VAL A 224 14.94 -0.61 -2.69
N LEU A 225 14.03 0.27 -3.12
CA LEU A 225 13.73 0.47 -4.55
C LEU A 225 14.99 0.82 -5.35
N LEU A 226 15.83 1.72 -4.85
CA LEU A 226 17.06 2.10 -5.55
C LEU A 226 18.10 0.97 -5.62
N ARG A 227 18.15 0.09 -4.60
CA ARG A 227 19.02 -1.11 -4.61
C ARG A 227 18.57 -2.08 -5.70
N MET A 228 17.27 -2.37 -5.75
CA MET A 228 16.70 -3.37 -6.66
C MET A 228 16.38 -2.82 -8.05
N LEU A 229 16.54 -1.51 -8.32
CA LEU A 229 16.01 -0.85 -9.52
C LEU A 229 16.54 -1.48 -10.82
N SER A 230 17.81 -1.90 -10.84
CA SER A 230 18.39 -2.56 -12.02
C SER A 230 17.79 -3.94 -12.25
N ALA A 231 17.62 -4.73 -11.20
CA ALA A 231 16.99 -6.06 -11.30
C ALA A 231 15.51 -5.93 -11.67
N TYR A 232 14.79 -5.00 -11.05
CA TYR A 232 13.40 -4.67 -11.40
C TYR A 232 13.25 -4.28 -12.88
N TYR A 233 14.11 -3.39 -13.38
CA TYR A 233 14.09 -2.98 -14.79
C TYR A 233 14.27 -4.17 -15.74
N ASN A 234 15.22 -5.06 -15.44
CA ASN A 234 15.47 -6.24 -16.25
C ASN A 234 14.32 -7.25 -16.18
N HIS A 235 13.75 -7.45 -14.99
CA HIS A 235 12.60 -8.34 -14.77
C HIS A 235 11.39 -7.92 -15.60
N VAL A 236 10.98 -6.64 -15.49
CA VAL A 236 9.80 -6.14 -16.23
C VAL A 236 10.04 -6.06 -17.74
N ARG A 237 11.30 -5.93 -18.17
CA ARG A 237 11.68 -5.99 -19.59
C ARG A 237 11.63 -7.43 -20.13
N ALA A 238 11.99 -8.42 -19.32
CA ALA A 238 12.03 -9.82 -19.72
C ALA A 238 10.65 -10.49 -19.68
N PHE A 239 9.75 -10.06 -18.78
CA PHE A 239 8.47 -10.70 -18.53
C PHE A 239 7.30 -9.72 -18.66
N GLU A 240 6.69 -9.60 -19.85
CA GLU A 240 5.56 -8.68 -20.10
C GLU A 240 4.34 -8.97 -19.21
N ASN A 241 4.16 -10.23 -18.79
CA ASN A 241 3.06 -10.68 -17.93
C ASN A 241 3.33 -10.53 -16.42
N THR A 242 4.47 -9.96 -16.01
CA THR A 242 4.80 -9.73 -14.60
C THR A 242 3.61 -9.15 -13.82
N LEU A 243 3.32 -9.77 -12.68
CA LEU A 243 2.27 -9.32 -11.77
C LEU A 243 2.78 -8.27 -10.79
N VAL A 244 4.10 -8.13 -10.67
CA VAL A 244 4.76 -7.09 -9.88
C VAL A 244 4.28 -5.69 -10.28
N THR A 245 3.89 -4.88 -9.28
CA THR A 245 3.43 -3.51 -9.46
C THR A 245 4.34 -2.67 -10.37
N LYS A 246 3.71 -1.86 -11.22
CA LYS A 246 4.39 -1.01 -12.22
C LYS A 246 4.76 0.34 -11.61
N PHE A 247 6.04 0.70 -11.61
CA PHE A 247 6.54 1.98 -11.13
C PHE A 247 6.88 2.94 -12.28
N PHE A 248 6.39 4.17 -12.20
CA PHE A 248 6.48 5.17 -13.26
C PHE A 248 7.39 6.35 -12.94
N GLY A 249 7.69 6.59 -11.67
CA GLY A 249 8.55 7.69 -11.25
C GLY A 249 8.81 7.70 -9.75
N LEU A 250 10.07 7.88 -9.35
CA LEU A 250 10.48 8.06 -7.97
C LEU A 250 11.02 9.47 -7.78
N HIS A 251 10.45 10.20 -6.83
CA HIS A 251 10.76 11.62 -6.65
C HIS A 251 10.82 12.01 -5.17
N CYS A 252 11.37 13.19 -4.91
CA CYS A 252 11.35 13.80 -3.59
C CYS A 252 11.17 15.30 -3.68
N VAL A 253 10.20 15.80 -2.92
CA VAL A 253 10.02 17.22 -2.66
C VAL A 253 10.63 17.57 -1.31
N LYS A 254 11.34 18.69 -1.27
CA LYS A 254 11.83 19.32 -0.05
C LYS A 254 11.18 20.68 0.07
N LEU A 255 10.29 20.81 1.04
CA LEU A 255 9.62 22.07 1.34
C LEU A 255 10.61 23.04 1.99
N THR A 256 10.56 24.31 1.61
CA THR A 256 11.48 25.35 2.08
C THR A 256 10.81 26.10 3.23
N GLY A 257 11.51 26.25 4.37
CA GLY A 257 10.96 26.82 5.61
C GLY A 257 11.87 26.55 6.81
N THR A 258 11.43 26.93 8.02
CA THR A 258 12.18 26.74 9.27
C THR A 258 12.45 25.26 9.59
N ILE A 259 11.52 24.37 9.21
CA ILE A 259 11.69 22.92 9.28
C ILE A 259 11.74 22.34 7.87
N GLN A 260 12.93 21.90 7.44
CA GLN A 260 13.11 21.29 6.12
C GLN A 260 12.56 19.86 6.06
N LYS A 261 11.27 19.72 5.74
CA LYS A 261 10.62 18.41 5.55
C LYS A 261 10.88 17.87 4.15
N LYS A 262 11.35 16.62 4.07
CA LYS A 262 11.49 15.87 2.81
C LYS A 262 10.36 14.87 2.69
N VAL A 263 9.56 14.98 1.64
CA VAL A 263 8.54 14.00 1.28
C VAL A 263 9.04 13.24 0.06
N ARG A 264 9.01 11.91 0.13
CA ARG A 264 9.41 11.02 -0.97
C ARG A 264 8.16 10.30 -1.43
N PHE A 265 8.07 10.02 -2.71
CA PHE A 265 6.91 9.32 -3.24
C PHE A 265 7.29 8.56 -4.51
N ILE A 266 6.52 7.50 -4.73
CA ILE A 266 6.56 6.67 -5.93
C ILE A 266 5.24 6.84 -6.64
N ILE A 267 5.30 6.93 -7.96
CA ILE A 267 4.14 6.91 -8.84
C ILE A 267 4.01 5.49 -9.36
N MET A 268 2.86 4.89 -9.19
CA MET A 268 2.59 3.49 -9.52
C MET A 268 1.23 3.34 -10.21
N GLY A 269 1.05 2.23 -10.93
CA GLY A 269 -0.23 1.93 -11.58
C GLY A 269 -1.30 1.56 -10.57
N ASN A 270 -2.52 2.02 -10.80
CA ASN A 270 -3.67 1.50 -10.09
C ASN A 270 -4.10 0.18 -10.74
N LEU A 271 -4.02 -0.93 -10.00
CA LEU A 271 -4.46 -2.25 -10.47
C LEU A 271 -5.95 -2.27 -10.83
N PHE A 272 -6.76 -1.47 -10.13
CA PHE A 272 -8.20 -1.38 -10.31
C PHE A 272 -8.62 -0.19 -11.18
N CYS A 273 -7.75 0.24 -12.10
CA CYS A 273 -8.12 1.15 -13.17
C CYS A 273 -8.98 0.41 -14.19
N THR A 274 -10.30 0.41 -14.00
CA THR A 274 -11.26 -0.30 -14.84
C THR A 274 -12.61 0.40 -14.84
N GLU A 275 -13.39 0.17 -15.89
CA GLU A 275 -14.79 0.59 -15.98
C GLU A 275 -15.72 -0.33 -15.17
N TYR A 276 -15.24 -1.53 -14.81
CA TYR A 276 -16.01 -2.47 -14.00
C TYR A 276 -16.03 -2.05 -12.53
N THR A 277 -17.19 -2.22 -11.90
CA THR A 277 -17.27 -2.06 -10.44
C THR A 277 -16.62 -3.25 -9.75
N ILE A 278 -15.53 -3.01 -9.01
CA ILE A 278 -14.90 -4.05 -8.19
C ILE A 278 -15.76 -4.28 -6.94
N HIS A 279 -16.45 -5.42 -6.87
CA HIS A 279 -17.36 -5.77 -5.79
C HIS A 279 -16.66 -6.31 -4.55
N LYS A 280 -15.56 -7.05 -4.73
CA LYS A 280 -14.73 -7.56 -3.64
C LYS A 280 -13.26 -7.32 -3.90
N ARG A 281 -12.52 -6.95 -2.85
CA ARG A 281 -11.08 -6.71 -2.88
C ARG A 281 -10.41 -7.56 -1.81
N PHE A 282 -9.33 -8.25 -2.15
CA PHE A 282 -8.55 -9.06 -1.22
C PHE A 282 -7.08 -8.67 -1.28
N ASP A 283 -6.45 -8.50 -0.13
CA ASP A 283 -5.01 -8.45 0.04
C ASP A 283 -4.59 -9.80 0.65
N LEU A 284 -3.78 -10.58 -0.08
CA LEU A 284 -3.48 -11.98 0.27
C LEU A 284 -1.97 -12.19 0.40
N LYS A 285 -1.50 -12.80 1.50
CA LYS A 285 -0.07 -13.01 1.83
C LYS A 285 0.32 -14.47 2.06
N GLY A 286 -0.65 -15.37 2.16
CA GLY A 286 -0.48 -16.76 2.59
C GLY A 286 -0.20 -16.93 4.08
N SER A 287 -0.57 -15.97 4.93
CA SER A 287 -0.35 -16.03 6.39
C SER A 287 -1.66 -15.82 7.16
N SER A 288 -1.70 -16.20 8.44
CA SER A 288 -2.93 -16.16 9.25
C SER A 288 -2.96 -15.06 10.31
N LEU A 289 -1.82 -14.70 10.92
CA LEU A 289 -1.80 -13.78 12.06
C LEU A 289 -2.17 -12.33 11.65
N GLY A 290 -3.29 -11.81 12.19
CA GLY A 290 -3.79 -10.47 11.87
C GLY A 290 -4.33 -10.34 10.44
N ARG A 291 -4.66 -11.46 9.81
CA ARG A 291 -5.11 -11.57 8.42
C ARG A 291 -6.61 -11.80 8.29
N SER A 292 -7.41 -11.32 9.24
CA SER A 292 -8.86 -11.12 9.12
C SER A 292 -9.22 -9.64 9.12
N THR A 293 -10.42 -9.33 8.68
CA THR A 293 -11.02 -8.00 8.81
C THR A 293 -11.84 -7.94 10.09
N ASP A 294 -11.70 -6.87 10.88
CA ASP A 294 -12.41 -6.73 12.16
C ASP A 294 -13.85 -6.22 12.00
N LYS A 295 -14.22 -5.81 10.77
CA LYS A 295 -15.55 -5.29 10.45
C LYS A 295 -16.55 -6.43 10.27
N PRO A 296 -17.76 -6.33 10.82
CA PRO A 296 -18.83 -7.29 10.55
C PRO A 296 -19.26 -7.23 9.08
N GLU A 297 -19.86 -8.32 8.57
CA GLU A 297 -20.20 -8.47 7.16
C GLU A 297 -21.16 -7.36 6.66
N GLU A 298 -22.03 -6.87 7.54
CA GLU A 298 -23.00 -5.81 7.26
C GLU A 298 -22.36 -4.43 7.04
N GLU A 299 -21.15 -4.20 7.55
CA GLU A 299 -20.39 -2.96 7.39
C GLU A 299 -19.40 -3.00 6.22
N LEU A 300 -19.34 -4.11 5.50
CA LEU A 300 -18.45 -4.26 4.36
C LEU A 300 -19.00 -3.51 3.15
N ASP A 301 -18.24 -2.52 2.70
CA ASP A 301 -18.44 -1.88 1.40
C ASP A 301 -17.46 -2.40 0.33
N ALA A 302 -17.69 -2.02 -0.93
CA ALA A 302 -16.85 -2.39 -2.07
C ALA A 302 -15.39 -1.87 -1.99
N SER A 303 -15.11 -0.92 -1.08
CA SER A 303 -13.77 -0.38 -0.86
C SER A 303 -13.01 -1.10 0.26
N THR A 304 -13.71 -1.92 1.04
CA THR A 304 -13.10 -2.72 2.10
C THR A 304 -12.17 -3.76 1.50
N ILE A 305 -10.93 -3.78 1.99
CA ILE A 305 -9.91 -4.75 1.58
C ILE A 305 -9.95 -5.91 2.57
N LEU A 306 -10.49 -7.02 2.10
CA LEU A 306 -10.52 -8.30 2.80
C LEU A 306 -9.13 -8.94 2.80
N LYS A 307 -8.88 -9.87 3.71
CA LYS A 307 -7.57 -10.53 3.87
C LYS A 307 -7.65 -12.04 3.72
N ASP A 308 -6.55 -12.73 3.96
CA ASP A 308 -6.41 -14.19 3.81
C ASP A 308 -7.51 -14.92 4.54
N LEU A 309 -7.84 -14.53 5.78
CA LEU A 309 -8.82 -15.21 6.61
C LEU A 309 -10.28 -14.86 6.26
N ASP A 310 -10.50 -13.90 5.37
CA ASP A 310 -11.83 -13.54 4.90
C ASP A 310 -12.15 -14.19 3.54
N LEU A 311 -11.14 -14.76 2.86
CA LEU A 311 -11.28 -15.39 1.56
C LEU A 311 -12.16 -16.66 1.62
N ASN A 312 -13.23 -16.65 0.84
CA ASN A 312 -14.23 -17.72 0.75
C ASN A 312 -14.47 -18.18 -0.70
N PHE A 313 -13.44 -18.07 -1.56
CA PHE A 313 -13.50 -18.45 -2.96
C PHE A 313 -12.25 -19.23 -3.39
N ILE A 314 -12.45 -20.16 -4.32
CA ILE A 314 -11.42 -20.71 -5.20
C ILE A 314 -11.58 -20.05 -6.56
N PHE A 315 -10.49 -19.49 -7.08
CA PHE A 315 -10.45 -18.80 -8.36
C PHE A 315 -10.16 -19.80 -9.48
N ARG A 316 -11.15 -20.03 -10.34
CA ARG A 316 -11.08 -20.99 -11.45
C ARG A 316 -10.69 -20.26 -12.74
N LEU A 317 -9.49 -20.55 -13.23
CA LEU A 317 -8.95 -19.97 -14.46
C LEU A 317 -8.89 -21.03 -15.56
N GLN A 318 -9.11 -20.61 -16.80
CA GLN A 318 -8.85 -21.47 -17.95
C GLN A 318 -7.43 -22.05 -17.90
N LYS A 319 -7.26 -23.29 -18.34
CA LYS A 319 -6.00 -24.04 -18.26
C LYS A 319 -4.75 -23.24 -18.66
N SER A 320 -4.79 -22.59 -19.82
CA SER A 320 -3.67 -21.80 -20.34
C SER A 320 -3.31 -20.64 -19.40
N TRP A 321 -4.31 -19.95 -18.88
CA TRP A 321 -4.14 -18.85 -17.94
C TRP A 321 -3.67 -19.31 -16.56
N PHE A 322 -4.15 -20.46 -16.08
CA PHE A 322 -3.67 -21.04 -14.83
C PHE A 322 -2.19 -21.44 -14.92
N GLN A 323 -1.78 -22.09 -16.02
CA GLN A 323 -0.38 -22.44 -16.26
C GLN A 323 0.51 -21.19 -16.35
N GLU A 324 0.03 -20.16 -17.04
CA GLU A 324 0.74 -18.89 -17.16
C GLU A 324 0.82 -18.14 -15.82
N LEU A 325 -0.24 -18.18 -15.01
CA LEU A 325 -0.24 -17.67 -13.63
C LEU A 325 0.86 -18.35 -12.81
N CYS A 326 0.88 -19.67 -12.78
CA CYS A 326 1.87 -20.43 -12.00
C CYS A 326 3.29 -20.07 -12.41
N ARG A 327 3.57 -20.10 -13.72
CA ARG A 327 4.88 -19.77 -14.28
C ARG A 327 5.31 -18.34 -13.96
N GLN A 328 4.39 -17.38 -14.04
CA GLN A 328 4.72 -15.98 -13.78
C GLN A 328 4.89 -15.69 -12.29
N VAL A 329 4.04 -16.27 -11.43
CA VAL A 329 4.17 -16.17 -9.98
C VAL A 329 5.50 -16.74 -9.50
N ASP A 330 5.94 -17.88 -10.06
CA ASP A 330 7.26 -18.43 -9.74
C ASP A 330 8.39 -17.45 -10.05
N ARG A 331 8.37 -16.83 -11.24
CA ARG A 331 9.40 -15.86 -11.65
C ARG A 331 9.39 -14.59 -10.82
N ASP A 332 8.20 -14.07 -10.54
CA ASP A 332 8.05 -12.87 -9.72
C ASP A 332 8.55 -13.14 -8.30
N CYS A 333 8.24 -14.31 -7.73
CA CYS A 333 8.73 -14.73 -6.42
C CYS A 333 10.25 -14.95 -6.40
N GLU A 334 10.83 -15.57 -7.43
CA GLU A 334 12.29 -15.72 -7.56
C GLU A 334 12.99 -14.36 -7.59
N PHE A 335 12.47 -13.40 -8.36
CA PHE A 335 12.99 -12.04 -8.40
C PHE A 335 12.92 -11.36 -7.02
N LEU A 336 11.76 -11.42 -6.35
CA LEU A 336 11.57 -10.79 -5.04
C LEU A 336 12.43 -11.44 -3.96
N GLU A 337 12.61 -12.76 -4.01
CA GLU A 337 13.49 -13.52 -3.12
C GLU A 337 14.96 -13.10 -3.29
N GLN A 338 15.45 -13.02 -4.53
CA GLN A 338 16.82 -12.58 -4.85
C GLN A 338 17.10 -11.16 -4.33
N GLU A 339 16.11 -10.28 -4.43
CA GLU A 339 16.20 -8.91 -3.93
C GLU A 339 15.91 -8.78 -2.42
N ARG A 340 15.72 -9.91 -1.72
CA ARG A 340 15.47 -10.02 -0.27
C ARG A 340 14.22 -9.26 0.20
N ILE A 341 13.22 -9.22 -0.67
CA ILE A 341 11.94 -8.55 -0.42
C ILE A 341 10.98 -9.55 0.21
N MET A 342 10.20 -9.09 1.17
CA MET A 342 9.15 -9.89 1.82
C MET A 342 7.92 -9.02 2.12
N ASP A 343 6.90 -9.62 2.72
CA ASP A 343 5.69 -8.92 3.17
C ASP A 343 4.86 -8.28 2.03
N TYR A 344 5.05 -8.75 0.80
CA TYR A 344 4.28 -8.40 -0.39
C TYR A 344 2.98 -9.19 -0.49
N SER A 345 1.93 -8.59 -1.03
CA SER A 345 0.62 -9.25 -1.16
C SER A 345 0.23 -9.45 -2.61
N MET A 346 -0.56 -10.49 -2.89
CA MET A 346 -1.41 -10.53 -4.07
C MET A 346 -2.66 -9.69 -3.77
N LEU A 347 -2.80 -8.55 -4.43
CA LEU A 347 -4.04 -7.80 -4.45
C LEU A 347 -4.96 -8.41 -5.50
N VAL A 348 -6.20 -8.73 -5.14
CA VAL A 348 -7.20 -9.34 -6.02
C VAL A 348 -8.48 -8.50 -5.98
N GLY A 349 -9.04 -8.19 -7.15
CA GLY A 349 -10.32 -7.51 -7.33
C GLY A 349 -11.25 -8.39 -8.17
N ILE A 350 -12.50 -8.50 -7.73
CA ILE A 350 -13.52 -9.33 -8.37
C ILE A 350 -14.70 -8.46 -8.77
N HIS A 351 -15.05 -8.51 -10.04
CA HIS A 351 -16.32 -8.04 -10.57
C HIS A 351 -17.19 -9.24 -10.93
N PHE A 352 -18.37 -9.34 -10.35
CA PHE A 352 -19.35 -10.40 -10.63
C PHE A 352 -20.22 -9.98 -11.81
N ARG A 353 -20.39 -10.87 -12.80
CA ARG A 353 -21.11 -10.56 -14.04
C ARG A 353 -22.63 -10.54 -13.88
N GLU A 354 -23.18 -11.45 -13.07
CA GLU A 354 -24.63 -11.59 -12.90
C GLU A 354 -25.05 -11.35 -11.44
N ALA A 355 -26.09 -10.52 -11.26
CA ALA A 355 -26.78 -10.33 -9.99
C ALA A 355 -28.27 -10.06 -10.20
N SER A 356 -29.07 -10.48 -9.23
CA SER A 356 -30.52 -10.29 -9.21
C SER A 356 -30.88 -8.80 -9.07
N LYS A 357 -32.14 -8.45 -9.40
CA LYS A 357 -32.67 -7.09 -9.18
C LYS A 357 -32.58 -6.64 -7.70
N ALA A 358 -32.50 -7.59 -6.76
CA ALA A 358 -32.33 -7.35 -5.32
C ALA A 358 -30.86 -7.25 -4.88
N GLY A 359 -29.90 -7.47 -5.79
CA GLY A 359 -28.46 -7.43 -5.53
C GLY A 359 -27.85 -8.74 -5.04
N ASP A 360 -28.59 -9.84 -5.08
CA ASP A 360 -28.08 -11.18 -4.76
C ASP A 360 -27.32 -11.75 -5.97
N LEU A 361 -26.15 -12.35 -5.76
CA LEU A 361 -25.37 -12.96 -6.84
C LEU A 361 -26.09 -14.17 -7.43
N ILE A 362 -26.05 -14.31 -8.76
CA ILE A 362 -26.68 -15.42 -9.47
C ILE A 362 -25.60 -16.48 -9.77
N PRO A 363 -25.76 -17.72 -9.32
CA PRO A 363 -24.85 -18.80 -9.67
C PRO A 363 -24.89 -19.12 -11.16
N SER A 364 -23.73 -19.41 -11.73
CA SER A 364 -23.57 -19.81 -13.13
C SER A 364 -24.35 -21.12 -13.39
N GLY A 365 -25.37 -21.06 -14.26
CA GLY A 365 -26.25 -22.19 -14.59
C GLY A 365 -27.69 -22.12 -14.03
N ALA A 366 -28.02 -21.12 -13.20
CA ALA A 366 -29.40 -20.87 -12.81
C ALA A 366 -30.20 -20.29 -14.00
N ARG A 367 -31.21 -21.02 -14.51
CA ARG A 367 -32.14 -20.49 -15.51
C ARG A 367 -32.99 -19.40 -14.88
N THR A 368 -32.88 -18.17 -15.37
CA THR A 368 -33.86 -17.11 -15.07
C THR A 368 -35.22 -17.49 -15.68
N PRO A 369 -36.35 -17.36 -14.96
CA PRO A 369 -37.65 -17.31 -15.60
C PRO A 369 -37.66 -16.11 -16.55
N THR A 370 -37.92 -16.37 -17.83
CA THR A 370 -38.33 -15.34 -18.79
C THR A 370 -39.53 -14.60 -18.21
N ASP A 371 -39.35 -13.33 -17.87
CA ASP A 371 -40.46 -12.46 -17.49
C ASP A 371 -40.36 -11.16 -18.28
N ASP A 372 -41.18 -11.09 -19.32
CA ASP A 372 -41.48 -9.90 -20.11
C ASP A 372 -42.10 -8.85 -19.18
N SER A 373 -41.32 -7.84 -18.77
CA SER A 373 -41.90 -6.60 -18.26
C SER A 373 -40.94 -5.42 -18.41
N GLU A 374 -41.24 -4.60 -19.41
CA GLU A 374 -40.68 -3.27 -19.61
C GLU A 374 -40.98 -2.39 -18.38
N SER A 375 -39.93 -1.83 -17.76
CA SER A 375 -40.05 -0.59 -17.00
C SER A 375 -38.71 0.13 -16.93
N GLU A 376 -38.70 1.36 -17.44
CA GLU A 376 -37.57 2.28 -17.46
C GLU A 376 -37.24 2.80 -16.04
N GLN A 377 -35.96 2.73 -15.63
CA GLN A 377 -35.25 3.83 -14.95
C GLN A 377 -33.77 3.48 -14.63
N SER A 378 -32.89 4.17 -15.35
CA SER A 378 -31.55 4.72 -15.01
C SER A 378 -30.42 3.83 -14.48
N GLY A 379 -29.43 3.64 -15.36
CA GLY A 379 -28.08 3.12 -15.15
C GLY A 379 -27.69 2.17 -16.30
N PRO A 380 -26.51 2.27 -16.94
CA PRO A 380 -26.16 1.37 -18.04
C PRO A 380 -25.92 -0.03 -17.46
N ARG A 381 -26.96 -0.87 -17.50
CA ARG A 381 -26.90 -2.28 -17.12
C ARG A 381 -26.87 -3.07 -18.42
N LEU A 382 -25.71 -3.61 -18.74
CA LEU A 382 -25.56 -4.49 -19.91
C LEU A 382 -26.30 -5.79 -19.62
N SER A 383 -27.22 -6.17 -20.51
CA SER A 383 -27.92 -7.45 -20.42
C SER A 383 -26.94 -8.59 -20.76
N ARG A 384 -27.34 -9.84 -20.45
CA ARG A 384 -26.57 -11.04 -20.84
C ARG A 384 -26.30 -11.10 -22.36
N ALA A 385 -27.23 -10.60 -23.18
CA ALA A 385 -27.06 -10.51 -24.63
C ALA A 385 -26.06 -9.42 -25.06
N ASP A 386 -26.01 -8.28 -24.37
CA ASP A 386 -25.03 -7.21 -24.65
C ASP A 386 -23.60 -7.62 -24.22
N MET A 387 -23.49 -8.44 -23.17
CA MET A 387 -22.21 -8.99 -22.67
C MET A 387 -21.70 -10.17 -23.50
N ASP A 388 -22.58 -11.03 -24.02
CA ASP A 388 -22.21 -12.04 -25.02
C ASP A 388 -21.72 -11.37 -26.32
N GLN A 389 -22.22 -10.18 -26.65
CA GLN A 389 -21.65 -9.32 -27.71
C GLN A 389 -20.26 -8.78 -27.38
N LEU A 390 -19.95 -8.46 -26.11
CA LEU A 390 -18.60 -8.06 -25.67
C LEU A 390 -17.60 -9.23 -25.66
N LEU A 391 -18.07 -10.46 -25.45
CA LEU A 391 -17.29 -11.68 -25.68
C LEU A 391 -17.02 -11.93 -27.18
N ILE A 392 -17.67 -11.19 -28.08
CA ILE A 392 -17.44 -11.22 -29.54
C ILE A 392 -16.61 -9.99 -29.98
N ASP A 393 -16.50 -8.94 -29.16
CA ASP A 393 -15.72 -7.74 -29.47
C ASP A 393 -14.20 -8.04 -29.46
N PRO A 394 -13.51 -7.96 -30.62
CA PRO A 394 -12.08 -8.18 -30.70
C PRO A 394 -11.26 -7.19 -29.84
N ALA A 395 -11.78 -5.98 -29.60
CA ALA A 395 -11.11 -4.96 -28.81
C ALA A 395 -11.07 -5.34 -27.31
N TRP A 396 -12.10 -6.01 -26.81
CA TRP A 396 -12.14 -6.50 -25.43
C TRP A 396 -11.13 -7.61 -25.20
N TRP A 397 -11.08 -8.62 -26.07
CA TRP A 397 -10.07 -9.69 -26.00
C TRP A 397 -8.64 -9.17 -26.10
N ALA A 398 -8.40 -8.13 -26.90
CA ALA A 398 -7.09 -7.47 -26.97
C ALA A 398 -6.66 -6.79 -25.66
N SER A 399 -7.61 -6.50 -24.76
CA SER A 399 -7.35 -5.92 -23.44
C SER A 399 -7.02 -6.94 -22.36
N VAL A 400 -7.35 -8.22 -22.58
CA VAL A 400 -7.12 -9.30 -21.60
C VAL A 400 -5.63 -9.60 -21.49
N ARG A 401 -5.11 -9.54 -20.27
CA ARG A 401 -3.73 -9.87 -19.92
C ARG A 401 -3.71 -10.58 -18.59
N LEU A 402 -2.68 -11.38 -18.30
CA LEU A 402 -2.55 -12.00 -16.99
C LEU A 402 -2.69 -10.95 -15.88
N GLY A 403 -3.68 -11.13 -15.01
CA GLY A 403 -3.97 -10.19 -13.91
C GLY A 403 -4.83 -8.98 -14.26
N ILE A 404 -5.26 -8.78 -15.51
CA ILE A 404 -6.06 -7.62 -15.93
C ILE A 404 -7.21 -8.06 -16.85
N ASN A 405 -8.43 -7.64 -16.54
CA ASN A 405 -9.64 -7.96 -17.32
C ASN A 405 -9.80 -9.48 -17.56
N MET A 406 -9.41 -10.32 -16.59
CA MET A 406 -9.37 -11.78 -16.78
C MET A 406 -10.77 -12.38 -16.61
N PRO A 407 -11.43 -12.91 -17.66
CA PRO A 407 -12.64 -13.70 -17.47
C PRO A 407 -12.31 -14.98 -16.72
N ALA A 408 -13.09 -15.28 -15.68
CA ALA A 408 -12.87 -16.43 -14.81
C ALA A 408 -14.19 -16.87 -14.18
N ARG A 409 -14.15 -18.03 -13.51
CA ARG A 409 -15.19 -18.44 -12.56
C ARG A 409 -14.64 -18.35 -11.14
N VAL A 410 -15.49 -18.06 -10.17
CA VAL A 410 -15.15 -18.29 -8.77
C VAL A 410 -16.07 -19.36 -8.20
N GLU A 411 -15.46 -20.33 -7.54
CA GLU A 411 -16.19 -21.36 -6.81
C GLU A 411 -16.24 -20.93 -5.35
N ARG A 412 -17.44 -20.84 -4.78
CA ARG A 412 -17.61 -20.54 -3.38
C ARG A 412 -17.04 -21.68 -2.55
N ALA A 413 -16.39 -21.32 -1.46
CA ALA A 413 -15.78 -22.28 -0.56
C ALA A 413 -16.00 -21.91 0.90
N ILE A 414 -16.15 -22.93 1.74
CA ILE A 414 -16.37 -22.79 3.18
C ILE A 414 -15.11 -23.28 3.88
N ARG A 415 -14.72 -22.60 4.96
CA ARG A 415 -13.62 -23.11 5.79
C ARG A 415 -14.12 -24.07 6.83
N ARG A 416 -13.45 -25.21 6.89
CA ARG A 416 -13.58 -26.16 8.00
C ARG A 416 -12.26 -26.26 8.76
N MET A 417 -12.39 -26.44 10.06
CA MET A 417 -11.28 -26.80 10.94
C MET A 417 -11.11 -28.31 10.86
N GLU A 418 -10.00 -28.76 10.29
CA GLU A 418 -9.53 -30.15 10.41
C GLU A 418 -8.30 -30.17 11.32
N GLY A 419 -8.51 -30.44 12.61
CA GLY A 419 -7.45 -30.34 13.62
C GLY A 419 -6.98 -28.89 13.81
N GLU A 420 -5.66 -28.66 13.78
CA GLU A 420 -5.07 -27.31 13.85
C GLU A 420 -5.04 -26.59 12.48
N MET A 421 -5.46 -27.24 11.39
CA MET A 421 -5.35 -26.72 10.03
C MET A 421 -6.71 -26.28 9.47
N GLN A 422 -6.76 -25.06 8.91
CA GLN A 422 -7.93 -24.59 8.17
C GLN A 422 -7.87 -25.06 6.72
N VAL A 423 -8.88 -25.83 6.31
CA VAL A 423 -9.06 -26.30 4.94
C VAL A 423 -10.24 -25.57 4.32
N MET A 424 -10.09 -25.18 3.05
CA MET A 424 -11.14 -24.51 2.28
C MET A 424 -11.80 -25.57 1.40
N GLU A 425 -13.03 -25.93 1.73
CA GLU A 425 -13.83 -26.93 1.02
C GLU A 425 -14.71 -26.25 -0.04
N PRO A 426 -14.61 -26.64 -1.33
CA PRO A 426 -15.47 -26.11 -2.37
C PRO A 426 -16.94 -26.51 -2.15
N THR A 427 -17.87 -25.60 -2.40
CA THR A 427 -19.31 -25.87 -2.27
C THR A 427 -19.95 -26.34 -3.59
N GLY A 428 -19.21 -26.31 -4.70
CA GLY A 428 -19.76 -26.56 -6.05
C GLY A 428 -20.62 -25.42 -6.60
N GLU A 429 -20.66 -24.27 -5.93
CA GLU A 429 -21.41 -23.09 -6.37
C GLU A 429 -20.48 -22.14 -7.12
N PHE A 430 -20.75 -21.91 -8.41
CA PHE A 430 -19.88 -21.13 -9.29
C PHE A 430 -20.51 -19.79 -9.65
N TYR A 431 -19.68 -18.78 -9.87
CA TYR A 431 -20.09 -17.46 -10.35
C TYR A 431 -19.15 -16.97 -11.45
N ASP A 432 -19.70 -16.41 -12.51
CA ASP A 432 -18.91 -15.81 -13.60
C ASP A 432 -18.42 -14.42 -13.19
N VAL A 433 -17.13 -14.19 -13.37
CA VAL A 433 -16.46 -12.97 -12.92
C VAL A 433 -15.47 -12.41 -13.95
N VAL A 434 -15.12 -11.15 -13.75
CA VAL A 434 -13.90 -10.54 -14.30
C VAL A 434 -12.95 -10.26 -13.14
N MET A 435 -11.72 -10.75 -13.24
CA MET A 435 -10.70 -10.65 -12.21
C MET A 435 -9.58 -9.68 -12.57
N PHE A 436 -9.07 -9.03 -11.53
CA PHE A 436 -7.89 -8.17 -11.55
C PHE A 436 -6.97 -8.63 -10.43
N PHE A 437 -5.70 -8.90 -10.70
CA PHE A 437 -4.77 -9.28 -9.66
C PHE A 437 -3.33 -8.89 -9.97
N GLY A 438 -2.55 -8.64 -8.93
CA GLY A 438 -1.15 -8.25 -9.04
C GLY A 438 -0.44 -8.23 -7.69
N ILE A 439 0.90 -8.30 -7.72
CA ILE A 439 1.74 -8.29 -6.54
C ILE A 439 2.06 -6.84 -6.15
N ILE A 440 1.72 -6.46 -4.92
CA ILE A 440 1.87 -5.11 -4.36
C ILE A 440 2.80 -5.08 -3.14
N ASP A 441 3.15 -3.88 -2.69
CA ASP A 441 3.95 -3.62 -1.48
C ASP A 441 5.35 -4.26 -1.42
N ILE A 442 5.99 -4.37 -2.58
CA ILE A 442 7.33 -4.97 -2.79
C ILE A 442 8.54 -4.15 -2.27
N LEU A 443 8.34 -3.22 -1.33
CA LEU A 443 9.40 -2.30 -0.87
C LEU A 443 9.81 -2.50 0.58
N GLN A 444 9.37 -3.61 1.20
CA GLN A 444 9.80 -4.03 2.52
C GLN A 444 11.03 -4.96 2.41
N ASP A 445 12.16 -4.48 2.92
CA ASP A 445 13.42 -5.24 2.95
C ASP A 445 13.55 -6.05 4.23
N TYR A 446 14.09 -7.27 4.11
CA TYR A 446 14.42 -8.10 5.25
C TYR A 446 15.79 -7.71 5.85
N ASP A 447 15.75 -6.72 6.75
CA ASP A 447 16.92 -6.21 7.48
C ASP A 447 16.99 -6.74 8.94
N ILE A 448 18.10 -6.49 9.65
CA ILE A 448 18.42 -6.99 10.99
C ILE A 448 17.31 -6.68 12.02
N SER A 449 16.67 -5.50 11.93
CA SER A 449 15.52 -5.17 12.79
C SER A 449 14.32 -6.09 12.56
N LYS A 450 14.11 -6.57 11.33
CA LYS A 450 13.09 -7.56 10.98
C LYS A 450 13.48 -8.97 11.40
N LYS A 451 14.78 -9.30 11.41
CA LYS A 451 15.29 -10.54 12.02
C LYS A 451 14.98 -10.59 13.51
N LEU A 452 15.10 -9.46 14.22
CA LEU A 452 14.77 -9.36 15.64
C LEU A 452 13.25 -9.44 15.87
N GLU A 453 12.44 -8.78 15.04
CA GLU A 453 10.98 -8.92 15.08
C GLU A 453 10.54 -10.37 14.81
N HIS A 454 11.15 -11.05 13.84
CA HIS A 454 10.92 -12.46 13.56
C HIS A 454 11.35 -13.34 14.72
N ALA A 455 12.53 -13.14 15.30
CA ALA A 455 12.99 -13.90 16.46
C ALA A 455 12.04 -13.75 17.65
N TYR A 456 11.56 -12.53 17.93
CA TYR A 456 10.59 -12.29 18.99
C TYR A 456 9.23 -12.96 18.72
N LYS A 457 8.71 -12.85 17.49
CA LYS A 457 7.42 -13.44 17.13
C LYS A 457 7.47 -14.96 17.04
N ALA A 458 8.56 -15.52 16.50
CA ALA A 458 8.78 -16.97 16.37
C ALA A 458 8.99 -17.67 17.71
N MET A 459 9.35 -16.95 18.78
CA MET A 459 9.37 -17.49 20.14
C MET A 459 7.97 -17.69 20.74
N GLN A 460 6.94 -17.00 20.22
CA GLN A 460 5.57 -17.07 20.73
C GLN A 460 4.60 -17.79 19.77
N TYR A 461 4.91 -17.82 18.47
CA TYR A 461 4.03 -18.34 17.42
C TYR A 461 4.81 -19.14 16.39
N ASP A 462 4.15 -20.09 15.73
CA ASP A 462 4.77 -20.87 14.65
C ASP A 462 5.20 -19.98 13.48
N ALA A 463 6.37 -20.25 12.91
CA ALA A 463 7.00 -19.45 11.86
C ALA A 463 6.12 -19.35 10.60
N THR A 464 5.28 -20.36 10.32
CA THR A 464 4.38 -20.34 9.16
C THR A 464 3.27 -19.29 9.27
N SER A 465 2.85 -18.98 10.51
CA SER A 465 1.75 -18.05 10.81
C SER A 465 2.12 -16.57 10.72
N ILE A 466 3.42 -16.25 10.77
CA ILE A 466 3.95 -14.88 10.86
C ILE A 466 4.29 -14.33 9.47
N SER A 467 3.82 -13.13 9.12
CA SER A 467 4.11 -12.57 7.78
C SER A 467 5.59 -12.23 7.57
N ALA A 468 6.33 -11.83 8.60
CA ALA A 468 7.72 -11.37 8.51
C ALA A 468 8.73 -12.50 8.72
N VAL A 469 9.02 -13.31 7.68
CA VAL A 469 9.94 -14.47 7.71
C VAL A 469 11.07 -14.31 6.68
N ASP A 470 12.06 -15.20 6.71
CA ASP A 470 13.11 -15.24 5.68
C ASP A 470 12.51 -15.19 4.25
N PRO A 471 13.06 -14.39 3.32
CA PRO A 471 12.48 -14.20 1.98
C PRO A 471 12.20 -15.50 1.22
N LYS A 472 13.03 -16.54 1.40
CA LYS A 472 12.82 -17.85 0.75
C LYS A 472 11.62 -18.60 1.33
N LEU A 473 11.48 -18.57 2.66
CA LEU A 473 10.30 -19.12 3.33
C LEU A 473 9.03 -18.34 2.99
N TYR A 474 9.14 -17.01 2.93
CA TYR A 474 8.04 -16.13 2.53
C TYR A 474 7.56 -16.45 1.12
N SER A 475 8.49 -16.47 0.16
CA SER A 475 8.26 -16.79 -1.24
C SER A 475 7.59 -18.14 -1.41
N LYS A 476 8.12 -19.19 -0.77
CA LYS A 476 7.51 -20.53 -0.81
C LYS A 476 6.07 -20.51 -0.29
N ARG A 477 5.83 -19.98 0.92
CA ARG A 477 4.49 -19.93 1.52
C ARG A 477 3.51 -19.14 0.66
N PHE A 478 3.94 -17.99 0.14
CA PHE A 478 3.13 -17.16 -0.73
C PHE A 478 2.69 -17.94 -1.97
N ARG A 479 3.63 -18.59 -2.68
CA ARG A 479 3.32 -19.40 -3.86
C ARG A 479 2.39 -20.56 -3.55
N ASP A 480 2.71 -21.34 -2.52
CA ASP A 480 1.90 -22.49 -2.11
C ASP A 480 0.46 -22.07 -1.80
N PHE A 481 0.28 -20.92 -1.16
CA PHE A 481 -1.05 -20.36 -0.91
C PHE A 481 -1.75 -19.91 -2.19
N ILE A 482 -1.06 -19.17 -3.08
CA ILE A 482 -1.64 -18.72 -4.35
C ILE A 482 -2.06 -19.91 -5.22
N PHE A 483 -1.23 -20.95 -5.31
CA PHE A 483 -1.54 -22.16 -6.09
C PHE A 483 -2.62 -23.03 -5.46
N LYS A 484 -2.91 -22.84 -4.16
CA LYS A 484 -4.05 -23.48 -3.49
C LYS A 484 -5.37 -22.78 -3.80
N ILE A 485 -5.37 -21.45 -3.91
CA ILE A 485 -6.61 -20.66 -4.12
C ILE A 485 -6.94 -20.41 -5.59
N TYR A 486 -5.98 -20.59 -6.50
CA TYR A 486 -6.22 -20.61 -7.94
C TYR A 486 -6.18 -22.06 -8.44
N ALA A 487 -7.12 -22.43 -9.30
CA ALA A 487 -7.19 -23.76 -9.88
C ALA A 487 -7.62 -23.73 -11.34
N GLU A 488 -7.31 -24.80 -12.08
CA GLU A 488 -7.83 -25.00 -13.43
C GLU A 488 -9.35 -25.09 -13.41
N ASP A 489 -9.96 -24.43 -14.38
CA ASP A 489 -11.37 -24.52 -14.70
C ASP A 489 -11.61 -25.76 -15.58
N LEU A 490 -12.25 -26.77 -15.00
CA LEU A 490 -12.46 -28.09 -15.61
C LEU A 490 -13.64 -28.10 -16.59
#